data_AF-A0A6I2ZLD3-F1
#
_entry.id   AF-A0A6I2ZLD3-F1
#
_cell.length_a   1.000
_cell.length_b   1.000
_cell.length_c   1.000
_cell.angle_alpha   90.00
_cell.angle_beta   90.00
_cell.angle_gamma   90.00
#
_symmetry.space_group_name_H-M   'P 1'
#
loop_
_entity.id
_entity.type
_entity.pdbx_description
1 polymer ?
#
loop_
_entity_poly.entity_id
_entity_poly.type
_entity_poly.pdbx_seq_one_letter_code
_entity_poly.pdbx_strand_id
1 'polypeptide(L)' 'EVLAGDEQLRSQIEAGTPLGRLGRADEVSELIVFLLSDRSAYLTGQNLVLDGGSLLNSAQMDPVLETMLDRYS' A
#
# COMPACT_ATOMS: atom_id res chain seq x y z
N GLU A 1 10.52 13.08 -1.82
CA GLU A 1 11.94 13.20 -2.20
C GLU A 1 12.68 11.86 -2.20
N VAL A 2 12.55 11.05 -1.14
CA VAL A 2 13.24 9.74 -1.00
C VAL A 2 13.00 8.75 -2.16
N LEU A 3 11.82 8.75 -2.78
CA LEU A 3 11.50 7.86 -3.92
C LEU A 3 11.83 8.44 -5.30
N ALA A 4 12.03 9.75 -5.41
CA ALA A 4 12.10 10.43 -6.71
C ALA A 4 13.45 10.25 -7.42
N GLY A 5 14.48 9.76 -6.72
CA GLY A 5 15.83 9.59 -7.26
C GLY A 5 16.30 8.14 -7.36
N ASP A 6 15.52 7.17 -6.87
CA ASP A 6 15.90 5.75 -6.84
C ASP A 6 14.88 4.92 -7.64
N GLU A 7 15.16 4.82 -8.94
CA GLU A 7 14.33 4.07 -9.89
C GLU A 7 14.26 2.56 -9.53
N GLN A 8 15.30 2.05 -8.87
CA GLN A 8 15.37 0.65 -8.47
C GLN A 8 14.46 0.40 -7.27
N LEU A 9 14.46 1.30 -6.28
CA LEU A 9 13.51 1.28 -5.17
C LEU A 9 12.07 1.45 -5.66
N ARG A 10 11.83 2.36 -6.61
CA ARG A 10 10.52 2.55 -7.23
C ARG A 10 10.02 1.25 -7.87
N SER A 11 10.84 0.63 -8.71
CA SER A 11 10.49 -0.62 -9.40
C SER A 11 10.17 -1.75 -8.42
N GLN A 12 10.92 -1.84 -7.31
CA GLN A 12 10.66 -2.84 -6.27
C GLN A 12 9.31 -2.64 -5.58
N ILE A 13 8.95 -1.39 -5.26
CA ILE A 13 7.66 -1.08 -4.65
C ILE A 13 6.51 -1.36 -5.62
N GLU A 14 6.66 -0.98 -6.88
CA GLU A 14 5.64 -1.24 -7.91
C GLU A 14 5.44 -2.75 -8.12
N ALA A 15 6.50 -3.56 -8.08
CA ALA A 15 6.42 -5.02 -8.15
C ALA A 15 5.73 -5.65 -6.92
N GLY A 16 5.94 -5.07 -5.72
CA GLY A 16 5.30 -5.52 -4.48
C GLY A 16 3.87 -5.00 -4.28
N THR A 17 3.38 -4.12 -5.15
CA THR A 17 2.03 -3.55 -5.09
C THR A 17 1.14 -4.28 -6.10
N PRO A 18 0.02 -4.90 -5.70
CA PRO A 18 -0.89 -5.60 -6.62
C PRO A 18 -1.40 -4.77 -7.79
N LEU A 19 -1.59 -3.46 -7.61
CA LEU A 19 -1.93 -2.55 -8.72
C LEU A 19 -0.77 -2.27 -9.68
N GLY A 20 0.43 -2.75 -9.40
CA GLY A 20 1.61 -2.66 -10.27
C GLY A 20 2.17 -1.26 -10.46
N ARG A 21 1.78 -0.31 -9.60
CA ARG A 21 2.17 1.10 -9.71
C ARG A 21 2.11 1.82 -8.37
N LEU A 22 2.82 2.95 -8.28
CA LEU A 22 2.61 3.89 -7.19
C LEU A 22 1.23 4.55 -7.27
N GLY A 23 0.67 4.82 -6.08
CA GLY A 23 -0.51 5.66 -5.93
C GLY A 23 -0.23 7.09 -6.39
N ARG A 24 -1.27 7.75 -6.88
CA ARG A 24 -1.22 9.14 -7.34
C ARG A 24 -1.92 10.05 -6.32
N ALA A 25 -1.52 11.31 -6.28
CA ALA A 25 -2.07 12.28 -5.32
C ALA A 25 -3.58 12.52 -5.50
N ASP A 26 -4.08 12.44 -6.73
CA ASP A 26 -5.49 12.55 -7.07
C ASP A 26 -6.33 11.43 -6.41
N GLU A 27 -5.81 10.21 -6.31
CA GLU A 27 -6.50 9.09 -5.66
C GLU A 27 -6.73 9.33 -4.16
N VAL A 28 -5.75 9.96 -3.49
CA VAL A 28 -5.88 10.39 -2.09
C VAL A 28 -6.91 11.51 -1.98
N SER A 29 -6.88 12.47 -2.90
CA SER A 29 -7.82 13.59 -2.89
C SER A 29 -9.28 13.15 -3.10
N GLU A 30 -9.52 12.15 -3.95
CA GLU A 30 -10.85 11.58 -4.17
C GLU A 30 -11.38 10.89 -2.90
N LEU A 31 -10.52 10.16 -2.16
CA LEU A 31 -10.91 9.59 -0.87
C LEU A 31 -11.27 10.68 0.15
N ILE A 32 -10.50 11.76 0.20
CA ILE A 32 -10.80 12.90 1.08
C ILE A 32 -12.14 13.53 0.70
N VAL A 33 -12.40 13.76 -0.58
CA VAL A 33 -13.68 14.31 -1.07
C VAL A 33 -14.84 13.39 -0.69
N PHE A 34 -14.69 12.07 -0.86
CA PHE A 34 -15.68 11.10 -0.41
C PHE A 34 -15.96 11.23 1.09
N LEU A 35 -14.92 11.26 1.92
CA LEU A 35 -15.03 11.33 3.38
C LEU A 35 -15.67 12.62 3.89
N LEU A 36 -15.52 13.73 3.16
CA LEU A 36 -16.13 15.02 3.49
C LEU A 36 -17.54 15.20 2.90
N SER A 37 -18.01 14.25 2.11
CA SER A 37 -19.34 14.31 1.48
C SER A 37 -20.42 13.63 2.33
N ASP A 38 -21.69 13.90 2.04
CA ASP A 38 -22.82 13.21 2.69
C ASP A 38 -22.83 11.69 2.44
N ARG A 39 -22.06 11.19 1.47
CA ARG A 39 -21.97 9.76 1.15
C ARG A 39 -21.30 8.94 2.26
N SER A 40 -20.51 9.58 3.12
CA SER A 40 -19.85 8.95 4.26
C SER A 40 -20.50 9.31 5.60
N ALA A 41 -21.76 9.79 5.62
CA ALA A 41 -22.41 10.34 6.82
C ALA A 41 -22.45 9.41 8.05
N TYR A 42 -22.30 8.09 7.87
CA TYR A 42 -22.25 7.11 8.96
C TYR A 42 -20.87 6.44 9.12
N LEU A 43 -19.87 6.87 8.37
CA LEU A 43 -18.52 6.33 8.42
C LEU A 43 -17.64 7.20 9.32
N THR A 44 -17.32 6.68 10.51
CA THR A 44 -16.47 7.35 11.50
C THR A 44 -15.65 6.33 12.29
N GLY A 45 -14.52 6.77 12.85
CA GLY A 45 -13.63 5.93 13.66
C GLY A 45 -12.90 4.81 12.91
N GLN A 46 -12.86 4.88 11.57
CA GLN A 46 -12.21 3.86 10.73
C GLN A 46 -10.89 4.37 10.16
N ASN A 47 -9.92 3.46 10.02
CA ASN A 47 -8.74 3.66 9.19
C ASN A 47 -8.99 3.03 7.82
N LEU A 48 -8.96 3.83 6.76
CA LEU A 48 -9.11 3.35 5.39
C LEU A 48 -7.72 3.19 4.76
N VAL A 49 -7.38 1.97 4.37
CA VAL A 49 -6.11 1.64 3.72
C VAL A 49 -6.22 1.96 2.22
N LEU A 50 -5.36 2.85 1.73
CA LEU A 50 -5.27 3.26 0.33
C LEU A 50 -3.83 3.09 -0.17
N ASP A 51 -3.42 1.84 -0.40
CA ASP A 51 -2.02 1.46 -0.65
C ASP A 51 -1.84 0.63 -1.94
N GLY A 52 -2.85 0.59 -2.79
CA GLY A 52 -2.85 -0.25 -4.00
C GLY A 52 -2.74 -1.75 -3.74
N GLY A 53 -3.06 -2.18 -2.51
CA GLY A 53 -2.99 -3.57 -2.06
C GLY A 53 -1.61 -4.00 -1.55
N SER A 54 -0.66 -3.07 -1.36
CA SER A 54 0.70 -3.41 -0.89
C SER A 54 0.69 -4.20 0.42
N LEU A 55 -0.27 -3.94 1.32
CA LEU A 55 -0.45 -4.69 2.56
C LEU A 55 -1.10 -6.06 2.38
N LEU A 56 -1.72 -6.37 1.23
CA LEU A 56 -2.21 -7.72 0.95
C LEU A 56 -1.05 -8.72 0.85
N ASN A 57 0.11 -8.29 0.34
CA ASN A 57 1.30 -9.11 0.31
C ASN A 57 1.86 -9.41 1.71
N SER A 58 1.49 -8.67 2.75
CA SER A 58 1.83 -9.05 4.14
C SER A 58 1.08 -10.29 4.63
N ALA A 59 0.05 -10.75 3.90
CA ALA A 59 -0.53 -12.08 4.07
C ALA A 59 0.27 -13.19 3.35
N GLN A 60 1.19 -12.84 2.44
CA GLN A 60 2.17 -13.73 1.82
C GLN A 60 3.53 -13.52 2.50
N MET A 61 3.76 -14.25 3.59
CA MET A 61 5.04 -14.54 4.25
C MET A 61 6.12 -13.43 4.20
N ASP A 62 6.38 -12.84 5.37
CA ASP A 62 7.54 -11.95 5.58
C ASP A 62 8.83 -12.61 5.04
N PRO A 63 9.60 -11.95 4.15
CA PRO A 63 10.87 -12.46 3.65
C PRO A 63 11.87 -12.80 4.78
N VAL A 64 11.75 -12.13 5.93
CA VAL A 64 12.50 -12.46 7.16
C VAL A 64 12.02 -13.78 7.74
N LEU A 65 10.70 -14.05 7.74
CA LEU A 65 10.15 -15.34 8.14
C LEU A 65 10.54 -16.44 7.16
N GLU A 66 10.51 -16.21 5.83
CA GLU A 66 11.03 -17.17 4.85
C GLU A 66 12.50 -17.48 5.11
N THR A 67 13.34 -16.45 5.27
CA THR A 67 14.77 -16.62 5.58
C THR A 67 15.01 -17.33 6.92
N MET A 68 14.13 -17.12 7.90
CA MET A 68 14.19 -17.82 9.19
C MET A 68 13.78 -19.29 9.04
N LEU A 69 12.70 -19.58 8.32
CA LEU A 69 12.19 -20.94 8.13
C LEU A 69 13.14 -21.80 7.28
N ASP A 70 13.77 -21.22 6.26
CA ASP A 70 14.79 -21.87 5.41
C ASP A 70 16.04 -22.30 6.21
N ARG A 71 16.30 -21.64 7.36
CA ARG A 71 17.39 -22.02 8.28
C ARG A 71 17.05 -23.23 9.16
N TYR A 72 15.77 -23.58 9.28
CA TYR A 72 15.29 -24.67 10.14
C TYR A 72 14.77 -25.90 9.36
N SER A 73 14.75 -25.84 8.03
CA SER A 73 14.56 -27.00 7.12
C SER A 73 15.89 -27.62 6.71
#